data_AF-A0A0D0D2R3-F1
#
_entry.id   AF-A0A0D0D2R3-F1
#
_cell.length_a   1.000
_cell.length_b   1.000
_cell.length_c   1.000
_cell.angle_alpha   90.00
_cell.angle_beta   90.00
_cell.angle_gamma   90.00
#
_symmetry.space_group_name_H-M   'P 1'
#
loop_
_entity.id
_entity.type
_entity.pdbx_description
1 polymer ?
#
loop_
_entity_poly.entity_id
_entity_poly.type
_entity_poly.pdbx_seq_one_letter_code
_entity_poly.pdbx_strand_id
1 'polypeptide(L)'
;MANNFRIATSDGRFLTLLTVGGPVTAQVDNPAALNQIWNIPNYDGHNSTIQNLGFQVPMPFAVADGPAIIGNQAPIAWNFVDAGGNNYLQQVGTGLTWRAAPGAGGIVTLAPVNFADPTQQLAITPA
;
A
#
# COMPACT_ATOMS: atom_id res chain seq x y z
N MET A 1 16.87 -11.79 -4.65
CA MET A 1 16.93 -10.49 -3.95
C MET A 1 15.59 -10.28 -3.26
N ALA A 2 15.54 -9.60 -2.12
CA ALA A 2 14.25 -9.34 -1.46
C ALA A 2 13.48 -8.29 -2.28
N ASN A 3 12.25 -8.59 -2.68
CA ASN A 3 11.39 -7.70 -3.46
C ASN A 3 10.77 -6.64 -2.54
N ASN A 4 11.61 -5.73 -2.05
CA ASN A 4 11.27 -4.69 -1.10
C ASN A 4 11.07 -3.37 -1.82
N PHE A 5 9.97 -2.70 -1.51
CA PHE A 5 9.55 -1.49 -2.18
C PHE A 5 9.09 -0.43 -1.18
N ARG A 6 9.13 0.81 -1.63
CA ARG A 6 8.46 1.94 -1.02
C ARG A 6 7.28 2.30 -1.91
N ILE A 7 6.15 2.61 -1.30
CA ILE A 7 4.91 2.97 -2.02
C ILE A 7 4.63 4.43 -1.68
N ALA A 8 4.84 5.31 -2.64
CA ALA A 8 4.56 6.73 -2.53
C ALA A 8 3.17 7.06 -3.09
N THR A 9 2.49 8.00 -2.48
CA THR A 9 1.32 8.68 -3.01
C THR A 9 1.75 9.79 -3.97
N SER A 10 0.85 10.25 -4.84
CA SER A 10 1.14 11.31 -5.83
C SER A 10 1.65 12.63 -5.22
N ASP A 11 1.37 12.90 -3.94
CA ASP A 11 1.86 14.09 -3.23
C ASP A 11 3.17 13.87 -2.45
N GLY A 12 3.84 12.73 -2.66
CA GLY A 12 5.18 12.43 -2.12
C GLY A 12 5.19 11.82 -0.72
N ARG A 13 4.04 11.54 -0.11
CA ARG A 13 3.95 10.79 1.15
C ARG A 13 4.09 9.29 0.92
N PHE A 14 4.60 8.55 1.90
CA PHE A 14 4.83 7.11 1.82
C PHE A 14 3.83 6.32 2.66
N LEU A 15 3.35 5.22 2.11
CA LEU A 15 2.49 4.30 2.84
C LEU A 15 3.25 3.68 4.00
N THR A 16 2.68 3.81 5.19
CA THR A 16 3.32 3.54 6.47
C THR A 16 2.33 2.82 7.37
N LEU A 17 2.82 1.79 8.05
CA LEU A 17 2.07 1.13 9.12
C LEU A 17 2.59 1.61 10.48
N LEU A 18 1.81 2.41 11.20
CA LEU A 18 2.24 2.99 12.48
C LEU A 18 2.11 2.01 13.64
N THR A 19 1.13 1.11 13.59
CA THR A 19 0.89 0.08 14.59
C THR A 19 0.54 -1.23 13.89
N VAL A 20 0.90 -2.36 14.49
CA VAL A 20 0.80 -3.70 13.88
C VAL A 20 -0.57 -4.00 13.27
N GLY A 21 -1.66 -3.73 13.99
CA GLY A 21 -3.04 -3.93 13.53
C GLY A 21 -3.77 -2.64 13.14
N GLY A 22 -3.04 -1.52 13.04
CA GLY A 22 -3.62 -0.23 12.72
C GLY A 22 -3.89 -0.05 11.23
N PRO A 23 -4.48 1.09 10.86
CA PRO A 23 -4.63 1.46 9.46
C PRO A 23 -3.28 1.71 8.80
N VAL A 24 -3.20 1.41 7.51
CA VAL A 24 -2.15 1.94 6.65
C VAL A 24 -2.42 3.43 6.44
N THR A 25 -1.38 4.24 6.60
CA THR A 25 -1.46 5.72 6.52
C THR A 25 -0.40 6.24 5.57
N ALA A 26 -0.62 7.41 4.96
CA ALA A 26 0.38 8.11 4.16
C ALA A 26 1.10 9.15 5.03
N GLN A 27 2.40 8.94 5.25
CA GLN A 27 3.26 9.75 6.12
C GLN A 27 4.37 10.43 5.33
N VAL A 28 5.05 11.40 5.96
CA VAL A 28 6.26 12.02 5.38
C VAL A 28 7.33 10.95 5.16
N ASP A 29 8.15 11.12 4.12
CA ASP A 29 9.31 10.29 3.83
C ASP A 29 10.23 10.14 5.05
N ASN A 30 10.46 8.90 5.45
CA ASN A 30 11.54 8.54 6.36
C ASN A 30 12.30 7.32 5.77
N PRO A 31 13.40 7.52 5.03
CA PRO A 31 14.08 6.44 4.32
C PRO A 31 14.63 5.34 5.23
N ALA A 32 14.89 5.65 6.51
CA ALA A 32 15.40 4.68 7.48
C ALA A 32 14.28 3.88 8.17
N ALA A 33 13.01 4.23 7.96
CA ALA A 33 11.88 3.63 8.66
C ALA A 33 11.41 2.34 7.97
N LEU A 34 11.69 1.20 8.59
CA LEU A 34 11.28 -0.11 8.08
C LEU A 34 9.76 -0.25 7.92
N ASN A 35 8.97 0.52 8.69
CA ASN A 35 7.51 0.53 8.57
C ASN A 35 6.99 1.28 7.33
N GLN A 36 7.88 1.88 6.52
CA GLN A 36 7.62 2.40 5.17
C GLN A 36 8.12 1.47 4.06
N ILE A 37 8.70 0.32 4.42
CA ILE A 37 9.20 -0.67 3.48
C ILE A 37 8.23 -1.84 3.44
N TRP A 38 7.86 -2.22 2.22
CA TRP A 38 6.90 -3.25 1.93
C TRP A 38 7.54 -4.36 1.10
N ASN A 39 7.45 -5.60 1.56
CA ASN A 39 7.81 -6.75 0.75
C ASN A 39 6.63 -7.14 -0.15
N ILE A 40 6.89 -7.22 -1.46
CA ILE A 40 5.91 -7.53 -2.51
C ILE A 40 6.51 -8.62 -3.41
N PRO A 41 6.38 -9.91 -3.05
CA PRO A 41 7.11 -11.01 -3.68
C PRO A 41 6.91 -11.13 -5.20
N ASN A 42 5.72 -10.84 -5.69
CA ASN A 42 5.32 -11.07 -7.08
C ASN A 42 4.80 -9.78 -7.73
N TYR A 43 5.49 -8.65 -7.51
CA TYR A 43 5.10 -7.37 -8.10
C TYR A 43 4.93 -7.48 -9.64
N ASP A 44 5.92 -8.05 -10.33
CA ASP A 44 5.92 -8.25 -11.79
C ASP A 44 4.91 -9.30 -12.27
N GLY A 45 4.34 -10.09 -11.34
CA GLY A 45 3.36 -11.14 -11.63
C GLY A 45 1.90 -10.67 -11.55
N HIS A 46 1.67 -9.36 -11.33
CA HIS A 46 0.33 -8.74 -11.22
C HIS A 46 -0.63 -9.58 -10.35
N ASN A 47 -0.21 -9.90 -9.13
CA ASN A 47 -1.03 -10.35 -8.00
C ASN A 47 -0.08 -10.71 -6.86
N SER A 48 -0.07 -9.91 -5.80
CA SER A 48 0.87 -10.14 -4.71
C SER A 48 0.32 -9.71 -3.36
N THR A 49 0.81 -10.38 -2.32
CA THR A 49 0.65 -9.92 -0.95
C THR A 49 1.56 -8.72 -0.71
N ILE A 50 1.19 -7.87 0.24
CA ILE A 50 1.96 -6.68 0.61
C ILE A 50 2.24 -6.78 2.10
N GLN A 51 3.49 -7.09 2.47
CA GLN A 51 3.91 -7.29 3.86
C GLN A 51 4.70 -6.08 4.37
N ASN A 52 4.39 -5.57 5.55
CA ASN A 52 5.17 -4.49 6.15
C ASN A 52 6.40 -5.03 6.89
N LEU A 53 7.55 -4.38 6.72
CA LEU A 53 8.81 -4.78 7.37
C LEU A 53 9.09 -4.07 8.70
N GLY A 54 8.20 -3.16 9.13
CA GLY A 54 8.33 -2.40 10.37
C GLY A 54 8.18 -3.22 11.64
N PHE A 55 7.66 -4.45 11.54
CA PHE A 55 7.35 -5.31 12.67
C PHE A 55 7.88 -6.72 12.46
N GLN A 56 8.53 -7.28 13.47
CA GLN A 56 9.17 -8.60 13.40
C GLN A 56 8.21 -9.73 13.79
N VAL A 57 7.30 -9.51 14.76
CA VAL A 57 6.29 -10.49 15.17
C VAL A 57 5.03 -9.76 15.69
N PRO A 58 3.85 -10.00 15.10
CA PRO A 58 3.66 -10.61 13.78
C PRO A 58 4.25 -9.71 12.68
N MET A 59 4.48 -10.28 11.50
CA MET A 59 4.88 -9.53 10.29
C MET A 59 3.62 -9.19 9.49
N PRO A 60 3.01 -8.00 9.69
CA PRO A 60 1.65 -7.74 9.24
C PRO A 60 1.58 -7.57 7.72
N PHE A 61 0.55 -8.16 7.12
CA PHE A 61 0.16 -7.88 5.74
C PHE A 61 -0.86 -6.74 5.70
N ALA A 62 -0.81 -5.92 4.65
CA ALA A 62 -1.85 -4.97 4.36
C ALA A 62 -3.06 -5.69 3.75
N VAL A 63 -4.22 -5.56 4.39
CA VAL A 63 -5.46 -6.21 3.98
C VAL A 63 -6.62 -5.22 3.97
N ALA A 64 -7.70 -5.58 3.29
CA ALA A 64 -8.97 -4.87 3.40
C ALA A 64 -9.74 -5.34 4.65
N ASP A 65 -10.22 -4.39 5.45
CA ASP A 65 -11.24 -4.59 6.47
C ASP A 65 -12.36 -3.56 6.26
N GLY A 66 -13.43 -4.01 5.60
CA GLY A 66 -14.42 -3.11 5.01
C GLY A 66 -13.75 -2.11 4.06
N PRO A 67 -13.97 -0.79 4.23
CA PRO A 67 -13.31 0.22 3.41
C PRO A 67 -11.89 0.55 3.88
N ALA A 68 -11.43 0.07 5.04
CA ALA A 68 -10.11 0.41 5.56
C ALA A 68 -9.05 -0.56 5.03
N ILE A 69 -7.81 -0.07 4.88
CA ILE A 69 -6.64 -0.94 4.72
C ILE A 69 -5.93 -1.02 6.07
N ILE A 70 -5.84 -2.22 6.65
CA ILE A 70 -5.27 -2.44 7.98
C ILE A 70 -4.14 -3.48 7.95
N GLY A 71 -3.34 -3.49 9.01
CA GLY A 71 -2.34 -4.54 9.27
C GLY A 71 -2.87 -5.73 10.07
N ASN A 72 -2.02 -6.76 10.19
CA ASN A 72 -2.16 -7.89 11.11
C ASN A 72 -3.39 -8.78 10.93
N GLN A 73 -3.65 -9.13 9.69
CA GLN A 73 -4.69 -10.09 9.30
C GLN A 73 -4.10 -11.12 8.33
N ALA A 74 -4.88 -12.16 8.02
CA ALA A 74 -4.49 -13.16 7.03
C ALA A 74 -4.19 -12.49 5.67
N PRO A 75 -3.10 -12.87 4.99
CA PRO A 75 -2.70 -12.21 3.76
C PRO A 75 -3.75 -12.37 2.66
N ILE A 76 -3.97 -11.29 1.91
CA ILE A 76 -4.74 -11.30 0.65
C ILE A 76 -3.85 -10.83 -0.48
N ALA A 77 -4.18 -11.23 -1.71
CA ALA A 77 -3.52 -10.74 -2.91
C ALA A 77 -4.14 -9.42 -3.37
N TRP A 78 -3.28 -8.51 -3.82
CA TRP A 78 -3.62 -7.26 -4.49
C TRP A 78 -3.21 -7.34 -5.95
N ASN A 79 -4.07 -6.85 -6.84
CA ASN A 79 -3.74 -6.67 -8.24
C ASN A 79 -3.01 -5.33 -8.42
N PHE A 80 -1.88 -5.35 -9.11
CA PHE A 80 -1.08 -4.16 -9.40
C PHE A 80 -1.41 -3.74 -10.82
N VAL A 81 -2.02 -2.57 -11.01
CA VAL A 81 -2.36 -2.07 -12.34
C VAL A 81 -1.49 -0.86 -12.64
N ASP A 82 -0.77 -0.90 -13.77
CA ASP A 82 -0.08 0.27 -14.32
C ASP A 82 -1.00 0.96 -15.34
N ALA A 83 -1.30 2.24 -15.12
CA ALA A 83 -1.98 3.07 -16.09
C ALA A 83 -1.38 4.48 -16.09
N GLY A 84 -0.87 4.91 -17.24
CA GLY A 84 -0.31 6.25 -17.41
C GLY A 84 0.93 6.52 -16.56
N GLY A 85 1.73 5.49 -16.24
CA GLY A 85 2.93 5.61 -15.40
C GLY A 85 2.66 5.67 -13.90
N ASN A 86 1.39 5.45 -13.49
CA ASN A 86 0.99 5.35 -12.10
C ASN A 86 0.57 3.92 -11.78
N ASN A 87 0.78 3.52 -10.53
CA ASN A 87 0.35 2.24 -10.00
C ASN A 87 -0.96 2.40 -9.23
N TYR A 88 -1.83 1.39 -9.36
CA TYR A 88 -3.08 1.28 -8.65
C TYR A 88 -3.12 -0.09 -7.98
N LEU A 89 -3.33 -0.11 -6.66
CA LEU A 89 -3.45 -1.34 -5.88
C LEU A 89 -4.93 -1.70 -5.79
N GLN A 90 -5.34 -2.71 -6.55
CA GLN A 90 -6.74 -3.10 -6.68
C GLN A 90 -7.05 -4.36 -5.88
N GLN A 91 -8.19 -4.37 -5.20
CA GLN A 91 -8.69 -5.59 -4.58
C GLN A 91 -9.22 -6.53 -5.68
N VAL A 92 -8.68 -7.74 -5.73
CA VAL A 92 -8.98 -8.75 -6.76
C VAL A 92 -10.49 -8.97 -6.87
N GLY A 93 -11.04 -8.79 -8.08
CA GLY A 93 -12.43 -9.09 -8.41
C GLY A 93 -13.49 -8.08 -7.93
N THR A 94 -13.12 -6.93 -7.36
CA THR A 94 -14.09 -5.97 -6.75
C THR A 94 -14.21 -4.63 -7.46
N GLY A 95 -13.27 -4.27 -8.33
CA GLY A 95 -13.21 -2.93 -8.94
C GLY A 95 -12.89 -1.81 -7.94
N LEU A 96 -12.42 -2.16 -6.73
CA LEU A 96 -11.97 -1.22 -5.71
C LEU A 96 -10.45 -1.08 -5.74
N THR A 97 -9.95 0.11 -5.45
CA THR A 97 -8.52 0.42 -5.35
C THR A 97 -8.20 1.25 -4.13
N TRP A 98 -6.93 1.23 -3.74
CA TRP A 98 -6.42 2.01 -2.64
C TRP A 98 -6.50 3.50 -2.95
N ARG A 99 -6.94 4.26 -1.96
CA ARG A 99 -7.03 5.71 -1.98
C ARG A 99 -6.49 6.25 -0.67
N ALA A 100 -5.46 7.08 -0.74
CA ALA A 100 -4.91 7.77 0.42
C ALA A 100 -5.67 9.07 0.68
N ALA A 101 -6.19 9.26 1.90
CA ALA A 101 -6.76 10.54 2.29
C ALA A 101 -5.72 11.69 2.17
N PRO A 102 -6.15 12.92 1.88
CA PRO A 102 -5.25 14.07 1.79
C PRO A 102 -4.62 14.42 3.16
N GLY A 103 -3.44 15.03 3.14
CA GLY A 103 -2.76 15.57 4.32
C GLY A 103 -1.92 14.55 5.10
N ALA A 104 -0.99 15.02 5.92
CA ALA A 104 -0.11 14.15 6.71
C ALA A 104 -0.92 13.20 7.62
N GLY A 105 -0.62 11.90 7.56
CA GLY A 105 -1.35 10.88 8.31
C GLY A 105 -2.68 10.44 7.70
N GLY A 106 -2.95 10.83 6.45
CA GLY A 106 -4.13 10.39 5.72
C GLY A 106 -4.24 8.86 5.68
N ILE A 107 -5.39 8.34 6.11
CA ILE A 107 -5.68 6.90 6.11
C ILE A 107 -5.87 6.40 4.69
N VAL A 108 -5.36 5.20 4.40
CA VAL A 108 -5.61 4.50 3.14
C VAL A 108 -6.91 3.70 3.24
N THR A 109 -7.78 3.91 2.28
CA THR A 109 -9.09 3.25 2.17
C THR A 109 -9.29 2.65 0.79
N LEU A 110 -10.28 1.78 0.64
CA LEU A 110 -10.80 1.36 -0.65
C LEU A 110 -11.80 2.38 -1.20
N ALA A 111 -11.69 2.63 -2.50
CA ALA A 111 -12.65 3.43 -3.27
C ALA A 111 -12.85 2.80 -4.66
N PRO A 112 -13.96 3.07 -5.35
CA PRO A 112 -14.10 2.70 -6.76
C PRO A 112 -12.94 3.26 -7.59
N VAL A 113 -12.43 2.43 -8.51
CA VAL A 113 -11.32 2.81 -9.39
C VAL A 113 -11.68 4.06 -10.19
N ASN A 114 -10.80 5.06 -10.10
CA ASN A 114 -10.79 6.26 -10.92
C ASN A 114 -9.33 6.61 -11.26
N PHE A 115 -8.91 6.27 -12.47
CA PHE A 115 -7.53 6.49 -12.90
C PHE A 115 -7.13 8.00 -12.95
N ALA A 116 -8.11 8.90 -13.02
CA ALA A 116 -7.88 10.35 -12.98
C ALA A 116 -7.78 10.91 -11.55
N ASP A 117 -8.08 10.12 -10.52
CA ASP A 117 -8.01 10.56 -9.12
C ASP A 117 -6.56 10.50 -8.62
N PRO A 118 -5.89 11.63 -8.34
CA PRO A 118 -4.51 11.63 -7.87
C PRO A 118 -4.35 10.96 -6.51
N THR A 119 -5.42 10.85 -5.71
CA THR A 119 -5.37 10.17 -4.41
C THR A 119 -5.33 8.64 -4.52
N GLN A 120 -5.57 8.10 -5.72
CA GLN A 120 -5.44 6.67 -6.05
C GLN A 120 -4.14 6.34 -6.80
N GLN A 121 -3.42 7.36 -7.27
CA GLN A 121 -2.18 7.21 -8.01
C GLN A 121 -1.01 6.99 -7.05
N LEU A 122 -0.37 5.84 -7.19
CA LEU A 122 0.78 5.44 -6.38
C LEU A 122 2.04 5.27 -7.24
N ALA A 123 3.19 5.55 -6.67
CA ALA A 123 4.48 5.21 -7.25
C ALA A 123 5.12 4.10 -6.41
N ILE A 124 5.56 3.02 -7.05
CA ILE A 124 6.20 1.88 -6.40
C ILE A 124 7.66 1.86 -6.84
N THR A 125 8.57 2.07 -5.89
CA THR A 125 10.03 2.15 -6.15
C THR A 125 10.78 1.17 -5.28
N PRO A 126 11.88 0.58 -5.75
CA PRO A 126 12.77 -0.22 -4.90
C PRO A 126 13.16 0.52 -3.62
N ALA A 127 13.19 -0.20 -2.49
CA ALA A 127 13.58 0.33 -1.17
C ALA A 127 15.08 0.29 -0.93
#